data_AF-A0A644ZEY3-F1
#
_entry.id   AF-A0A644ZEY3-F1
#
_cell.length_a   1.000
_cell.length_b   1.000
_cell.length_c   1.000
_cell.angle_alpha   90.00
_cell.angle_beta   90.00
_cell.angle_gamma   90.00
#
_symmetry.space_group_name_H-M   'P 1'
#
loop_
_entity.id
_entity.type
_entity.pdbx_description
1 polymer ?
#
loop_
_entity_poly.entity_id
_entity_poly.type
_entity_poly.pdbx_seq_one_letter_code
_entity_poly.pdbx_strand_id
1 'polypeptide(L)'
;MGVSLTAATKKLFVPARAAFEAKGAAVSFDAADPKNPVLVARKGATEIRVPINTNLAYVNGTAVELDGVAVFTGSGTTYVPQSAVDLIA
;
A
#
# COMPACT_ATOMS: atom_id res chain seq x y z
N MET A 1 15.70 -15.93 19.39
CA MET A 1 14.99 -15.60 18.14
C MET A 1 15.20 -14.12 17.85
N GLY A 2 16.32 -13.77 17.22
CA GLY A 2 16.71 -12.39 17.01
C GLY A 2 15.97 -11.81 15.81
N VAL A 3 14.99 -10.94 16.06
CA VAL A 3 14.48 -10.05 15.03
C VAL A 3 15.63 -9.13 14.64
N SER A 4 16.27 -9.40 13.50
CA SER A 4 17.27 -8.49 12.96
C SER A 4 16.56 -7.19 12.56
N LEU A 5 16.57 -6.22 13.46
CA LEU A 5 16.04 -4.86 13.24
C LEU A 5 16.63 -4.25 11.95
N THR A 6 17.84 -4.64 11.58
CA THR A 6 18.54 -4.28 10.33
C THR A 6 17.87 -4.81 9.05
N ALA A 7 17.20 -5.97 9.12
CA ALA A 7 16.45 -6.53 7.97
C ALA A 7 15.05 -5.92 7.83
N ALA A 8 14.45 -5.48 8.94
CA ALA A 8 13.14 -4.81 8.97
C ALA A 8 13.24 -3.33 8.56
N THR A 9 14.29 -2.62 9.00
CA THR A 9 14.42 -1.16 8.79
C THR A 9 14.76 -0.78 7.34
N LYS A 10 15.28 -1.72 6.55
CA LYS A 10 15.69 -1.50 5.15
C LYS A 10 14.62 -1.85 4.12
N LYS A 11 13.42 -2.29 4.52
CA LYS A 11 12.27 -2.52 3.62
C LYS A 11 11.41 -1.24 3.58
N LEU A 12 11.99 -0.15 3.09
CA LEU A 12 11.75 0.37 1.74
C LEU A 12 10.26 0.60 1.52
N PHE A 13 9.78 1.72 2.05
CA PHE A 13 8.63 2.38 1.47
C PHE A 13 8.89 2.56 -0.03
N VAL A 14 8.00 2.01 -0.84
CA VAL A 14 8.10 2.11 -2.29
C VAL A 14 6.98 2.99 -2.83
N PRO A 15 7.19 3.65 -3.98
CA PRO A 15 6.11 4.36 -4.66
C PRO A 15 5.01 3.36 -5.00
N ALA A 16 3.84 3.51 -4.38
CA ALA A 16 2.76 2.55 -4.45
C ALA A 16 2.34 2.28 -5.89
N ARG A 17 2.14 3.36 -6.66
CA ARG A 17 1.76 3.28 -8.08
C ARG A 17 2.75 2.41 -8.86
N ALA A 18 4.03 2.77 -8.87
CA ALA A 18 5.04 2.04 -9.62
C ALA A 18 5.18 0.58 -9.15
N ALA A 19 5.10 0.33 -7.84
CA ALA A 19 5.26 -1.02 -7.29
C ALA A 19 4.08 -1.95 -7.62
N PHE A 20 2.85 -1.46 -7.54
CA PHE A 20 1.66 -2.21 -7.95
C PHE A 20 1.57 -2.37 -9.48
N GLU A 21 1.92 -1.34 -10.25
CA GLU A 21 1.96 -1.42 -11.72
C GLU A 21 3.04 -2.40 -12.21
N ALA A 22 4.19 -2.47 -11.54
CA ALA A 22 5.23 -3.47 -11.83
C ALA A 22 4.72 -4.91 -11.62
N LYS A 23 3.71 -5.10 -10.75
CA LYS A 23 3.01 -6.38 -10.54
C LYS A 23 1.86 -6.60 -11.54
N GLY A 24 1.63 -5.67 -12.45
CA GLY A 24 0.54 -5.70 -13.44
C GLY A 24 -0.82 -5.24 -12.91
N ALA A 25 -0.85 -4.50 -11.80
CA ALA A 25 -2.08 -3.96 -11.24
C ALA A 25 -2.34 -2.53 -11.74
N ALA A 26 -3.61 -2.19 -11.95
CA ALA A 26 -4.05 -0.83 -12.22
C ALA A 26 -4.23 -0.08 -10.90
N VAL A 27 -3.65 1.12 -10.77
CA VAL A 27 -3.67 1.90 -9.53
C VAL A 27 -4.48 3.17 -9.72
N SER A 28 -5.48 3.33 -8.88
CA SER A 28 -6.35 4.51 -8.79
C SER A 28 -6.22 5.15 -7.41
N PHE A 29 -6.42 6.46 -7.34
CA PHE A 29 -6.42 7.20 -6.08
C PHE A 29 -7.82 7.74 -5.85
N ASP A 30 -8.52 7.19 -4.87
CA ASP A 30 -9.83 7.66 -4.46
C ASP A 30 -9.64 8.77 -3.42
N ALA A 31 -9.94 9.99 -3.83
CA ALA A 31 -9.88 11.18 -2.98
C ALA A 31 -11.29 11.77 -2.74
N ALA A 32 -12.33 10.92 -2.77
CA ALA A 32 -13.70 11.37 -2.55
C ALA A 32 -13.86 12.02 -1.16
N ASP A 33 -13.16 11.47 -0.16
CA ASP A 33 -12.98 12.10 1.14
C ASP A 33 -11.55 12.69 1.24
N PRO A 34 -11.39 14.03 1.20
CA PRO A 34 -10.07 14.65 1.25
C PRO A 34 -9.33 14.43 2.58
N LYS A 35 -10.03 14.05 3.65
CA LYS A 35 -9.43 13.72 4.95
C LYS A 35 -8.98 12.26 4.99
N ASN A 36 -9.64 11.39 4.23
CA ASN A 36 -9.40 9.94 4.21
C ASN A 36 -9.22 9.41 2.77
N PRO A 37 -8.20 9.85 2.03
CA PRO A 37 -7.95 9.30 0.71
C PRO A 37 -7.58 7.82 0.78
N VAL A 38 -7.90 7.07 -0.27
CA VAL A 38 -7.69 5.63 -0.37
C VAL A 38 -7.02 5.30 -1.69
N LEU A 39 -5.86 4.64 -1.64
CA LEU A 39 -5.24 4.09 -2.83
C LEU A 39 -5.90 2.75 -3.17
N VAL A 40 -6.35 2.57 -4.41
CA VAL A 40 -7.00 1.35 -4.88
C VAL A 40 -6.16 0.73 -5.97
N ALA A 41 -5.61 -0.46 -5.74
CA ALA A 41 -4.91 -1.26 -6.73
C ALA A 41 -5.79 -2.45 -7.15
N ARG A 42 -5.98 -2.67 -8.45
CA ARG A 42 -6.77 -3.78 -8.99
C ARG A 42 -5.94 -4.62 -9.95
N LYS A 43 -5.94 -5.94 -9.75
CA LYS A 43 -5.33 -6.91 -10.66
C LYS A 43 -6.29 -8.07 -10.87
N GLY A 44 -6.91 -8.13 -12.05
CA GLY A 44 -7.92 -9.14 -12.35
C GLY A 44 -9.09 -9.09 -11.36
N ALA A 45 -9.27 -10.16 -10.58
CA ALA A 45 -10.30 -10.27 -9.55
C ALA A 45 -9.86 -9.77 -8.16
N THR A 46 -8.58 -9.40 -7.99
CA THR A 46 -8.05 -8.91 -6.72
C THR A 46 -8.11 -7.40 -6.67
N GLU A 47 -8.82 -6.86 -5.69
CA GLU A 47 -8.84 -5.44 -5.33
C GLU A 47 -8.13 -5.25 -3.99
N ILE A 48 -7.17 -4.33 -3.94
CA ILE A 48 -6.48 -3.91 -2.73
C ILE A 48 -6.79 -2.44 -2.49
N ARG A 49 -7.37 -2.12 -1.33
CA ARG A 49 -7.65 -0.75 -0.91
C ARG A 49 -6.75 -0.41 0.27
N VAL A 50 -5.96 0.64 0.15
CA VAL A 50 -5.02 1.08 1.18
C VAL A 50 -5.39 2.51 1.60
N PRO A 51 -6.09 2.69 2.72
CA PRO A 51 -6.36 4.02 3.26
C PRO A 51 -5.06 4.69 3.66
N ILE A 52 -4.91 5.94 3.23
CA ILE A 52 -3.73 6.76 3.53
C ILE A 52 -3.72 7.12 5.01
N ASN A 53 -2.51 7.28 5.57
CA ASN A 53 -2.23 7.55 6.98
C ASN A 53 -2.68 6.43 7.93
N THR A 54 -2.87 5.22 7.41
CA THR A 54 -3.16 4.02 8.21
C THR A 54 -2.19 2.89 7.89
N ASN A 55 -2.05 1.94 8.81
CA ASN A 55 -1.33 0.68 8.62
C ASN A 55 -2.28 -0.45 8.20
N LEU A 56 -3.39 -0.13 7.54
CA LEU A 56 -4.38 -1.12 7.11
C LEU A 56 -4.43 -1.17 5.59
N ALA A 57 -4.64 -2.38 5.07
CA ALA A 57 -5.05 -2.62 3.69
C ALA A 57 -6.28 -3.51 3.69
N TYR A 58 -7.09 -3.45 2.65
CA TYR A 58 -8.24 -4.32 2.45
C TYR A 58 -8.05 -5.08 1.15
N VAL A 59 -7.91 -6.40 1.22
CA VAL A 59 -7.82 -7.28 0.04
C VAL A 59 -9.19 -7.91 -0.17
N ASN A 60 -9.87 -7.56 -1.27
CA ASN A 60 -11.24 -7.99 -1.57
C ASN A 60 -12.22 -7.76 -0.40
N GLY A 61 -12.01 -6.68 0.36
CA GLY A 61 -12.81 -6.33 1.55
C GLY A 61 -12.32 -6.91 2.88
N THR A 62 -11.35 -7.83 2.88
CA THR A 62 -10.75 -8.36 4.10
C THR A 62 -9.63 -7.45 4.59
N ALA A 63 -9.76 -6.95 5.83
CA ALA A 63 -8.73 -6.12 6.46
C ALA A 63 -7.46 -6.92 6.75
N VAL A 64 -6.31 -6.35 6.40
CA VAL A 64 -4.98 -6.88 6.64
C VAL A 64 -4.13 -5.77 7.22
N GLU A 65 -3.46 -6.05 8.34
CA GLU A 65 -2.54 -5.12 8.97
C GLU A 65 -1.19 -5.14 8.24
N LEU A 66 -0.66 -3.95 7.98
CA LEU A 66 0.61 -3.74 7.31
C LEU A 66 1.69 -3.46 8.35
N ASP A 67 2.93 -3.84 8.04
CA ASP A 67 4.11 -3.54 8.88
C ASP A 67 4.50 -2.04 8.86
N GLY A 68 3.71 -1.18 8.22
CA GLY A 68 3.97 0.26 8.13
C GLY A 68 2.74 1.05 7.69
N VAL A 69 2.79 2.37 7.90
CA VAL A 69 1.69 3.29 7.58
C VAL A 69 1.82 3.78 6.14
N ALA A 70 0.77 3.63 5.33
CA ALA A 70 0.76 4.21 3.98
C ALA A 70 0.76 5.74 4.06
N VAL A 71 1.65 6.41 3.33
CA VAL A 71 1.81 7.87 3.38
C VAL A 71 1.60 8.47 2.00
N PHE A 72 0.80 9.53 1.92
CA PHE A 72 0.69 10.34 0.71
C PHE A 72 1.53 11.59 0.89
N THR A 73 2.47 11.80 -0.03
CA THR A 73 3.24 13.05 -0.09
C THR A 73 2.43 14.10 -0.84
N GLY A 74 2.41 15.34 -0.33
CA GLY A 74 1.70 16.46 -0.98
C GLY A 74 2.13 16.75 -2.42
N SER A 75 3.24 16.15 -2.87
CA SER A 75 3.71 16.12 -4.26
C SER A 75 2.95 15.15 -5.18
N GLY A 76 1.91 14.46 -4.68
CA GLY A 76 1.10 13.52 -5.47
C GLY A 76 1.60 12.07 -5.48
N THR A 77 2.63 11.74 -4.70
CA THR A 77 3.19 10.37 -4.65
C THR A 77 2.78 9.67 -3.37
N THR A 78 2.13 8.52 -3.51
CA THR A 78 1.84 7.62 -2.38
C THR A 78 2.99 6.64 -2.18
N TYR A 79 3.42 6.48 -0.94
CA TYR A 79 4.37 5.47 -0.51
C TYR A 79 3.67 4.47 0.39
N VAL A 80 3.91 3.19 0.14
CA VAL A 80 3.36 2.09 0.94
C VAL A 80 4.49 1.20 1.42
N PRO A 81 4.33 0.52 2.57
CA PRO A 81 5.25 -0.52 2.96
C PRO A 81 5.24 -1.65 1.93
N GLN A 82 6.38 -2.32 1.79
CA GLN A 82 6.54 -3.43 0.85
C GLN A 82 5.50 -4.53 1.08
N SER A 83 5.12 -4.77 2.35
CA SER A 83 4.06 -5.71 2.74
C SER A 83 2.74 -5.46 2.02
N ALA A 84 2.39 -4.21 1.71
CA ALA A 84 1.18 -3.88 0.96
C ALA A 84 1.26 -4.33 -0.51
N VAL A 85 2.45 -4.27 -1.11
CA VAL A 85 2.70 -4.70 -2.48
C VAL A 85 2.76 -6.23 -2.56
N ASP A 86 3.28 -6.89 -1.52
CA ASP A 86 3.29 -8.36 -1.42
C ASP A 86 1.89 -8.97 -1.30
N LEU A 87 0.87 -8.19 -0.92
CA LEU A 87 -0.54 -8.63 -0.97
C LEU A 87 -1.05 -8.85 -2.41
N ILE A 88 -0.36 -8.29 -3.42
CA ILE A 88 -0.66 -8.53 -4.83
C ILE A 88 0.36 -9.54 -5.41
N ALA A 89 -0.14 -10.72 -5.76
CA ALA A 89 0.59 -11.77 -6.47
C ALA A 89 0.46 -11.57 -7.98
#